data_AF-A0A9Q0H3Q1-F1
#
_entry.id   AF-A0A9Q0H3Q1-F1
#
_cell.length_a   1.000
_cell.length_b   1.000
_cell.length_c   1.000
_cell.angle_alpha   90.00
_cell.angle_beta   90.00
_cell.angle_gamma   90.00
#
_symmetry.space_group_name_H-M   'P 1'
#
loop_
_entity.id
_entity.type
_entity.pdbx_description
1 polymer ?
#
loop_
_entity_poly.entity_id
_entity_poly.type
_entity_poly.pdbx_seq_one_letter_code
_entity_poly.pdbx_strand_id
1 'polypeptide(L)'
;MSGPLLFSDMLILPTGHILIIDGATRGCAGWHMATRPALNPYLYNPNKPIGRRFAVLQSTKIPKMHHSCVILLPDSRVLDIRENPNERCTFKNVAFLTELRLHVFELYYMDHFFHHTRPGKVSLSYANGGDGARYGEDIRAWFKILERVKERELKFSLYAPPFTTHWFLMNQRMLRLWCKRMER
;
A
#
# COMPACT_ATOMS: atom_id res chain seq x y z
N MET A 1 8.73 4.73 15.58
CA MET A 1 7.92 3.53 15.81
C MET A 1 8.01 3.19 17.30
N SER A 2 6.91 2.84 17.97
CA SER A 2 6.85 2.78 19.44
C SER A 2 7.00 1.36 20.03
N GLY A 3 7.63 0.43 19.32
CA GLY A 3 7.88 -0.91 19.83
C GLY A 3 8.41 -1.88 18.77
N PRO A 4 8.71 -3.14 19.16
CA PRO A 4 9.07 -4.19 18.23
C PRO A 4 7.90 -4.50 17.30
N LEU A 5 8.19 -4.64 16.01
CA LEU A 5 7.26 -5.12 15.00
C LEU A 5 7.95 -6.22 14.23
N LEU A 6 7.34 -7.39 14.24
CA LEU A 6 7.84 -8.61 13.64
C LEU A 6 6.92 -8.98 12.48
N PHE A 7 7.54 -9.36 11.37
CA PHE A 7 6.83 -9.94 10.23
C PHE A 7 5.69 -9.04 9.72
N SER A 8 6.00 -7.77 9.50
CA SER A 8 5.06 -6.79 8.96
C SER A 8 5.28 -6.58 7.47
N ASP A 9 4.19 -6.43 6.73
CA ASP A 9 4.23 -6.01 5.34
C ASP A 9 4.58 -4.52 5.21
N MET A 10 5.41 -4.20 4.22
CA MET A 10 5.82 -2.83 3.89
C MET A 10 5.46 -2.50 2.44
N LEU A 11 4.37 -1.75 2.27
CA LEU A 11 3.80 -1.39 0.96
C LEU A 11 4.12 0.07 0.62
N ILE A 12 4.74 0.31 -0.54
CA ILE A 12 4.96 1.65 -1.07
C ILE A 12 3.63 2.16 -1.64
N LEU A 13 3.19 3.33 -1.16
CA LEU A 13 1.97 3.99 -1.59
C LEU A 13 2.25 4.93 -2.78
N PRO A 14 1.26 5.28 -3.60
CA PRO A 14 1.44 6.20 -4.75
C PRO A 14 2.04 7.56 -4.36
N THR A 15 1.85 7.97 -3.11
CA THR A 15 2.39 9.20 -2.53
C THR A 15 3.90 9.12 -2.22
N GLY A 16 4.49 7.93 -2.26
CA GLY A 16 5.86 7.63 -1.81
C GLY A 16 5.99 7.42 -0.30
N HIS A 17 4.89 7.43 0.44
CA HIS A 17 4.88 6.93 1.82
C HIS A 17 4.94 5.40 1.83
N ILE A 18 5.37 4.83 2.96
CA ILE A 18 5.38 3.39 3.18
C ILE A 18 4.32 3.07 4.22
N LEU A 19 3.33 2.27 3.84
CA LEU A 19 2.40 1.65 4.79
C LEU A 19 3.10 0.43 5.39
N ILE A 20 3.20 0.41 6.71
CA ILE A 20 3.70 -0.73 7.48
C ILE A 20 2.51 -1.30 8.23
N ILE A 21 2.14 -2.54 7.94
CA ILE A 21 0.91 -3.15 8.43
C ILE A 21 1.13 -4.64 8.73
N ASP A 22 0.19 -5.21 9.47
CA ASP A 22 0.19 -6.61 9.88
C ASP A 22 1.34 -6.97 10.84
N GLY A 23 1.39 -8.25 11.20
CA GLY A 23 2.46 -8.81 12.02
C GLY A 23 2.17 -8.80 13.52
N ALA A 24 3.24 -8.96 14.31
CA ALA A 24 3.15 -9.14 15.75
C ALA A 24 4.23 -8.34 16.50
N THR A 25 3.96 -8.03 17.75
CA THR A 25 4.92 -7.39 18.68
C THR A 25 5.69 -8.40 19.52
N ARG A 26 5.31 -9.70 19.47
CA ARG A 26 5.98 -10.78 20.21
C ARG A 26 5.77 -12.15 19.55
N GLY A 27 6.85 -12.91 19.43
CA GLY A 27 6.87 -14.30 18.97
C GLY A 27 7.82 -14.52 17.80
N CYS A 28 7.59 -15.58 17.02
CA CYS A 28 8.31 -15.85 15.77
C CYS A 28 7.38 -16.36 14.66
N ALA A 29 7.93 -16.54 13.46
CA ALA A 29 7.22 -17.14 12.33
C ALA A 29 6.91 -18.62 12.63
N GLY A 30 5.88 -19.16 11.96
CA GLY A 30 5.35 -20.48 12.21
C GLY A 30 4.00 -20.47 12.94
N TRP A 31 3.35 -21.63 12.93
CA TRP A 31 2.02 -21.79 13.50
C TRP A 31 2.02 -21.65 15.02
N HIS A 32 1.05 -20.91 15.56
CA HIS A 32 0.88 -20.68 17.00
C HIS A 32 2.07 -20.03 17.74
N MET A 33 3.11 -19.56 17.04
CA MET A 33 4.34 -19.02 17.66
C MET A 33 4.30 -17.52 17.95
N ALA A 34 3.37 -16.78 17.35
CA ALA A 34 3.17 -15.36 17.57
C ALA A 34 1.97 -15.10 18.49
N THR A 35 2.15 -14.28 19.53
CA THR A 35 1.19 -14.18 20.65
C THR A 35 0.61 -12.78 20.86
N ARG A 36 1.22 -11.74 20.28
CA ARG A 36 0.74 -10.35 20.43
C ARG A 36 0.59 -9.69 19.07
N PRO A 37 -0.60 -9.64 18.47
CA PRO A 37 -0.79 -9.00 17.16
C PRO A 37 -0.47 -7.51 17.20
N ALA A 38 0.08 -6.99 16.11
CA ALA A 38 0.21 -5.57 15.89
C ALA A 38 -1.08 -5.05 15.26
N LEU A 39 -1.92 -4.40 16.08
CA LEU A 39 -3.24 -3.93 15.63
C LEU A 39 -3.21 -2.55 14.96
N ASN A 40 -2.15 -1.78 15.19
CA ASN A 40 -1.97 -0.45 14.63
C ASN A 40 -1.06 -0.49 13.40
N PRO A 41 -1.56 -0.11 12.22
CA PRO A 41 -0.71 0.19 11.09
C PRO A 41 0.11 1.47 11.35
N TYR A 42 1.26 1.58 10.69
CA TYR A 42 2.08 2.78 10.68
C TYR A 42 2.20 3.34 9.26
N LEU A 43 2.19 4.66 9.15
CA LEU A 43 2.54 5.36 7.94
C LEU A 43 3.92 5.99 8.10
N TYR A 44 4.87 5.54 7.29
CA TYR A 44 6.22 6.09 7.24
C TYR A 44 6.37 7.07 6.08
N ASN A 45 6.78 8.30 6.38
CA ASN A 45 7.12 9.31 5.39
C ASN A 45 8.65 9.52 5.38
N PRO A 46 9.36 9.05 4.34
CA PRO A 46 10.83 9.16 4.27
C PRO A 46 11.33 10.61 4.20
N ASN A 47 10.49 11.54 3.72
CA ASN A 47 10.86 12.93 3.50
C ASN A 47 10.71 13.81 4.76
N LYS A 48 10.12 13.28 5.84
CA LYS A 48 10.03 14.02 7.10
C LYS A 48 11.36 13.98 7.87
N PRO A 49 11.64 14.98 8.72
CA PRO A 49 12.78 14.94 9.63
C PRO A 49 12.79 13.67 10.48
N ILE A 50 13.99 13.22 10.85
CA ILE A 50 14.18 12.09 11.77
C ILE A 50 13.38 12.37 13.05
N GLY A 51 12.76 11.34 13.61
CA GLY A 51 11.85 11.44 14.76
C GLY A 51 10.40 11.79 14.41
N ARG A 52 10.11 12.32 13.21
CA ARG A 52 8.74 12.66 12.74
C ARG A 52 8.25 11.85 11.54
N ARG A 53 8.99 10.80 11.18
CA ARG A 53 8.70 9.99 9.98
C ARG A 53 7.53 9.04 10.14
N PHE A 54 7.23 8.59 11.36
CA PHE A 54 6.16 7.63 11.61
C PHE A 54 4.90 8.34 12.12
N ALA A 55 3.75 7.97 11.57
CA ALA A 55 2.44 8.26 12.12
C ALA A 55 1.72 6.94 12.40
N VAL A 56 0.99 6.87 13.51
CA VAL A 56 0.15 5.72 13.87
C VAL A 56 -1.21 5.88 13.19
N LEU A 57 -1.67 4.86 12.48
CA LEU A 57 -3.00 4.82 11.88
C LEU A 57 -4.01 4.14 12.82
N GLN A 58 -5.28 4.25 12.47
CA GLN A 58 -6.38 3.67 13.25
C GLN A 58 -6.20 2.15 13.41
N SER A 59 -6.39 1.68 14.65
CA SER A 59 -6.27 0.26 14.99
C SER A 59 -7.36 -0.58 14.35
N THR A 60 -7.04 -1.81 13.97
CA THR A 60 -8.03 -2.84 13.62
C THR A 60 -8.36 -3.71 14.83
N LYS A 61 -9.55 -4.32 14.86
CA LYS A 61 -9.95 -5.28 15.91
C LYS A 61 -9.59 -6.73 15.59
N ILE A 62 -9.28 -7.00 14.33
CA ILE A 62 -8.97 -8.35 13.84
C ILE A 62 -7.45 -8.49 13.75
N PRO A 63 -6.86 -9.44 14.50
CA PRO A 63 -5.45 -9.82 14.38
C PRO A 63 -5.11 -10.27 12.97
N LYS A 64 -3.92 -9.88 12.49
CA LYS A 64 -3.41 -10.26 11.18
C LYS A 64 -1.98 -10.72 11.36
N MET A 65 -1.79 -12.02 11.18
CA MET A 65 -0.61 -12.70 11.69
C MET A 65 0.09 -13.41 10.53
N HIS A 66 0.79 -14.50 10.81
CA HIS A 66 1.39 -15.36 9.80
C HIS A 66 0.44 -15.67 8.64
N HIS A 67 0.98 -15.58 7.41
CA HIS A 67 0.30 -15.70 6.12
C HIS A 67 -0.59 -14.53 5.68
N SER A 68 -0.74 -13.46 6.47
CA SER A 68 -1.38 -12.25 5.93
C SER A 68 -0.57 -11.65 4.77
N CYS A 69 -1.26 -10.94 3.89
CA CYS A 69 -0.70 -10.36 2.67
C CYS A 69 -1.42 -9.06 2.32
N VAL A 70 -0.67 -8.09 1.79
CA VAL A 70 -1.25 -6.83 1.32
C VAL A 70 -0.77 -6.47 -0.09
N ILE A 71 -1.67 -5.90 -0.89
CA ILE A 71 -1.35 -5.38 -2.22
C ILE A 71 -1.99 -4.02 -2.46
N LEU A 72 -1.36 -3.20 -3.31
CA LEU A 72 -1.93 -1.94 -3.78
C LEU A 72 -2.80 -2.19 -5.01
N LEU A 73 -4.04 -1.74 -4.98
CA LEU A 73 -4.98 -1.81 -6.10
C LEU A 73 -4.72 -0.67 -7.10
N PRO A 74 -5.10 -0.84 -8.39
CA PRO A 74 -4.95 0.20 -9.42
C PRO A 74 -5.65 1.52 -9.09
N ASP A 75 -6.71 1.49 -8.27
CA ASP A 75 -7.43 2.67 -7.79
C ASP A 75 -6.82 3.31 -6.53
N SER A 76 -5.61 2.88 -6.14
CA SER A 76 -4.82 3.35 -5.00
C SER A 76 -5.35 2.96 -3.62
N ARG A 77 -6.35 2.08 -3.53
CA ARG A 77 -6.74 1.42 -2.28
C ARG A 77 -5.82 0.25 -1.97
N VAL A 78 -5.78 -0.18 -0.72
CA VAL A 78 -4.96 -1.32 -0.29
C VAL A 78 -5.87 -2.51 -0.05
N LEU A 79 -5.65 -3.61 -0.76
CA LEU A 79 -6.31 -4.88 -0.47
C LEU A 79 -5.48 -5.63 0.56
N ASP A 80 -6.16 -6.01 1.64
CA ASP A 80 -5.63 -6.67 2.81
C ASP A 80 -6.27 -8.06 2.91
N ILE A 81 -5.44 -9.06 2.63
CA ILE A 81 -5.78 -10.48 2.68
C ILE A 81 -5.35 -10.97 4.05
N ARG A 82 -6.34 -11.26 4.87
CA ARG A 82 -6.12 -11.64 6.25
C ARG A 82 -6.00 -13.15 6.33
N GLU A 83 -4.99 -13.63 7.04
CA GLU A 83 -4.87 -15.02 7.43
C GLU A 83 -4.23 -15.10 8.82
N ASN A 84 -4.42 -16.22 9.49
CA ASN A 84 -3.88 -16.47 10.82
C ASN A 84 -3.21 -17.85 10.92
N PRO A 85 -2.19 -17.99 11.79
CA PRO A 85 -1.32 -19.17 11.91
C PRO A 85 -2.05 -20.38 12.52
N ASN A 86 -2.85 -21.08 11.72
CA ASN A 86 -3.39 -22.39 12.09
C ASN A 86 -2.95 -23.42 11.04
N GLU A 87 -2.41 -24.55 11.48
CA GLU A 87 -2.03 -25.67 10.61
C GLU A 87 -3.20 -26.18 9.76
N ARG A 88 -4.36 -26.26 10.39
CA ARG A 88 -5.63 -26.64 9.76
C ARG A 88 -6.49 -25.39 9.77
N CYS A 89 -7.21 -25.09 8.69
CA CYS A 89 -8.16 -23.97 8.61
C CYS A 89 -9.19 -24.05 9.75
N THR A 90 -8.86 -23.47 10.90
CA THR A 90 -9.52 -23.73 12.18
C THR A 90 -10.19 -22.46 12.64
N PHE A 91 -11.51 -22.56 12.81
CA PHE A 91 -12.38 -21.42 13.11
C PHE A 91 -12.91 -21.44 14.55
N LYS A 92 -12.46 -22.38 15.38
CA LYS A 92 -12.88 -22.54 16.79
C LYS A 92 -11.71 -23.04 17.64
N ASN A 93 -11.72 -22.73 18.92
CA ASN A 93 -10.77 -23.26 19.92
C ASN A 93 -9.29 -22.96 19.61
N VAL A 94 -8.99 -21.83 18.97
CA VAL A 94 -7.63 -21.35 18.70
C VAL A 94 -7.51 -19.87 19.07
N ALA A 95 -6.30 -19.41 19.41
CA ALA A 95 -6.05 -18.03 19.85
C ALA A 95 -6.38 -16.99 18.77
N PHE A 96 -6.12 -17.32 17.51
CA PHE A 96 -6.44 -16.49 16.35
C PHE A 96 -7.15 -17.36 15.33
N LEU A 97 -8.44 -17.09 15.10
CA LEU A 97 -9.24 -17.87 14.15
C LEU A 97 -8.69 -17.68 12.73
N THR A 98 -8.76 -18.73 11.91
CA THR A 98 -8.53 -18.57 10.46
C THR A 98 -9.47 -17.50 9.94
N GLU A 99 -8.90 -16.54 9.23
CA GLU A 99 -9.61 -15.42 8.61
C GLU A 99 -9.62 -15.66 7.10
N LEU A 100 -10.79 -15.50 6.48
CA LEU A 100 -10.95 -15.69 5.03
C LEU A 100 -11.50 -14.43 4.35
N ARG A 101 -11.78 -13.38 5.13
CA ARG A 101 -12.31 -12.13 4.61
C ARG A 101 -11.20 -11.29 3.98
N LEU A 102 -11.52 -10.73 2.83
CA LEU A 102 -10.78 -9.64 2.23
C LEU A 102 -11.24 -8.32 2.83
N HIS A 103 -10.29 -7.42 3.04
CA HIS A 103 -10.59 -6.06 3.49
C HIS A 103 -9.93 -5.05 2.56
N VAL A 104 -10.67 -4.00 2.22
CA VAL A 104 -10.12 -2.88 1.44
C VAL A 104 -9.88 -1.72 2.40
N PHE A 105 -8.64 -1.30 2.49
CA PHE A 105 -8.20 -0.20 3.33
C PHE A 105 -8.03 1.06 2.48
N GLU A 106 -8.75 2.11 2.84
CA GLU A 106 -8.66 3.42 2.21
C GLU A 106 -7.80 4.35 3.07
N LEU A 107 -6.77 4.92 2.45
CA LEU A 107 -5.85 5.82 3.12
C LEU A 107 -6.29 7.28 2.99
N TYR A 108 -5.72 8.15 3.82
CA TYR A 108 -6.07 9.58 3.90
C TYR A 108 -6.13 10.32 2.55
N TYR A 109 -5.34 9.91 1.55
CA TYR A 109 -5.33 10.53 0.22
C TYR A 109 -6.51 10.11 -0.67
N MET A 110 -7.31 9.13 -0.23
CA MET A 110 -8.55 8.68 -0.89
C MET A 110 -9.81 9.29 -0.26
N ASP A 111 -9.67 10.09 0.80
CA ASP A 111 -10.80 10.70 1.51
C ASP A 111 -11.72 11.49 0.57
N HIS A 112 -13.03 11.48 0.88
CA HIS A 112 -14.06 12.20 0.13
C HIS A 112 -13.73 13.69 -0.06
N PHE A 113 -13.03 14.29 0.91
CA PHE A 113 -12.54 15.65 0.82
C PHE A 113 -11.70 15.88 -0.45
N PHE A 114 -10.94 14.90 -0.93
CA PHE A 114 -10.07 15.04 -2.11
C PHE A 114 -10.73 14.67 -3.44
N HIS A 115 -12.02 14.28 -3.45
CA HIS A 115 -12.69 13.81 -4.67
C HIS A 115 -12.67 14.81 -5.82
N HIS A 116 -12.76 16.12 -5.54
CA HIS A 116 -12.70 17.18 -6.55
C HIS A 116 -11.31 17.34 -7.20
N THR A 117 -10.25 16.91 -6.51
CA THR A 117 -8.87 16.89 -7.03
C THR A 117 -8.42 15.53 -7.58
N ARG A 118 -9.24 14.49 -7.48
CA ARG A 118 -8.90 13.15 -7.93
C ARG A 118 -8.87 13.09 -9.47
N PRO A 119 -7.76 12.67 -10.11
CA PRO A 119 -7.74 12.44 -11.55
C PRO A 119 -8.69 11.31 -11.96
N GLY A 120 -9.54 11.57 -12.95
CA GLY A 120 -10.43 10.59 -13.58
C GLY A 120 -10.21 10.52 -15.10
N LYS A 121 -10.82 9.53 -15.75
CA LYS A 121 -10.70 9.31 -17.21
C LYS A 121 -9.24 9.33 -17.69
N VAL A 122 -8.38 8.56 -17.01
CA VAL A 122 -6.97 8.48 -17.34
C VAL A 122 -6.79 7.64 -18.60
N SER A 123 -6.09 8.16 -19.60
CA SER A 123 -5.63 7.41 -20.77
C SER A 123 -4.15 7.69 -21.04
N LEU A 124 -3.46 6.69 -21.56
CA LEU A 124 -2.03 6.76 -21.85
C LEU A 124 -1.80 6.58 -23.34
N SER A 125 -0.81 7.27 -23.88
CA SER A 125 -0.26 6.98 -25.20
C SER A 125 1.26 6.96 -25.16
N TYR A 126 1.83 6.10 -26.00
CA TYR A 126 3.25 5.79 -26.05
C TYR A 126 3.80 6.15 -27.43
N ALA A 127 5.04 6.67 -27.48
CA ALA A 127 5.64 7.14 -28.72
C ALA A 127 5.80 6.04 -29.79
N ASN A 128 5.93 4.80 -29.35
CA ASN A 128 6.11 3.63 -30.21
C ASN A 128 4.79 3.03 -30.74
N GLY A 129 3.64 3.58 -30.36
CA GLY A 129 2.31 3.10 -30.77
C GLY A 129 1.89 1.74 -30.18
N GLY A 130 2.69 1.14 -29.29
CA GLY A 130 2.37 -0.10 -28.60
C GLY A 130 1.69 0.13 -27.25
N ASP A 131 1.64 -0.91 -26.42
CA ASP A 131 0.96 -0.91 -25.12
C ASP A 131 1.86 -0.50 -23.93
N GLY A 132 3.07 -0.03 -24.20
CA GLY A 132 4.02 0.37 -23.16
C GLY A 132 5.19 1.18 -23.67
N ALA A 133 5.81 1.94 -22.77
CA ALA A 133 7.03 2.69 -23.05
C ALA A 133 8.29 1.82 -22.84
N ARG A 134 9.29 2.04 -23.69
CA ARG A 134 10.65 1.54 -23.46
C ARG A 134 11.40 2.48 -22.51
N TYR A 135 12.52 2.00 -21.98
CA TYR A 135 13.39 2.82 -21.14
C TYR A 135 13.84 4.08 -21.91
N GLY A 136 13.65 5.25 -21.30
CA GLY A 136 13.99 6.55 -21.88
C GLY A 136 12.92 7.15 -22.80
N GLU A 137 11.86 6.42 -23.14
CA GLU A 137 10.75 6.96 -23.92
C GLU A 137 9.80 7.81 -23.08
N ASP A 138 9.16 8.78 -23.73
CA ASP A 138 8.16 9.63 -23.11
C ASP A 138 6.78 8.95 -23.10
N ILE A 139 6.07 9.11 -21.98
CA ILE A 139 4.69 8.68 -21.80
C ILE A 139 3.80 9.93 -21.82
N ARG A 140 2.77 9.94 -22.66
CA ARG A 140 1.73 10.98 -22.64
C ARG A 140 0.54 10.47 -21.84
N ALA A 141 0.10 11.24 -20.85
CA ALA A 141 -1.05 10.89 -20.02
C ALA A 141 -2.11 11.98 -20.13
N TRP A 142 -3.33 11.58 -20.47
CA TRP A 142 -4.52 12.44 -20.48
C TRP A 142 -5.37 12.07 -19.29
N PHE A 143 -5.87 13.05 -18.57
CA PHE A 143 -6.74 12.84 -17.42
C PHE A 143 -7.60 14.09 -17.19
N LYS A 144 -8.71 13.91 -16.50
CA LYS A 144 -9.61 15.00 -16.10
C LYS A 144 -9.56 15.18 -14.59
N ILE A 145 -9.38 16.41 -14.14
CA ILE A 145 -9.57 16.81 -12.73
C ILE A 145 -10.73 17.80 -12.69
N LEU A 146 -11.61 17.71 -11.69
CA LEU A 146 -12.77 18.60 -11.59
C LEU A 146 -12.36 20.03 -11.21
N GLU A 147 -11.34 20.16 -10.35
CA GLU A 147 -10.78 21.43 -9.94
C GLU A 147 -9.41 21.71 -10.59
N ARG A 148 -9.10 22.99 -10.78
CA ARG A 148 -7.82 23.44 -11.33
C ARG A 148 -6.68 23.22 -10.33
N VAL A 149 -5.80 22.28 -10.64
CA VAL A 149 -4.57 22.01 -9.85
C VAL A 149 -3.37 22.75 -10.45
N LYS A 150 -2.44 23.18 -9.60
CA LYS A 150 -1.17 23.77 -10.06
C LYS A 150 -0.25 22.67 -10.58
N GLU A 151 0.46 22.93 -11.67
CA GLU A 151 1.30 21.91 -12.32
C GLU A 151 2.37 21.34 -11.39
N ARG A 152 2.95 22.20 -10.55
CA ARG A 152 3.93 21.81 -9.51
C ARG A 152 3.39 20.88 -8.42
N GLU A 153 2.07 20.78 -8.28
CA GLU A 153 1.41 19.91 -7.30
C GLU A 153 1.11 18.53 -7.88
N LEU A 154 1.08 18.40 -9.21
CA LEU A 154 0.90 17.13 -9.90
C LEU A 154 2.17 16.30 -9.82
N LYS A 155 1.99 15.04 -9.42
CA LYS A 155 3.07 14.05 -9.30
C LYS A 155 2.65 12.80 -10.05
N PHE A 156 3.59 12.24 -10.79
CA PHE A 156 3.39 11.04 -11.58
C PHE A 156 4.28 9.94 -11.02
N SER A 157 3.69 8.78 -10.74
CA SER A 157 4.39 7.62 -10.21
C SER A 157 4.01 6.40 -11.06
N LEU A 158 5.00 5.67 -11.54
CA LEU A 158 4.81 4.31 -12.05
C LEU A 158 5.04 3.34 -10.90
N TYR A 159 4.16 2.35 -10.78
CA TYR A 159 4.19 1.37 -9.71
C TYR A 159 4.15 -0.02 -10.32
N ALA A 160 5.12 -0.86 -9.95
CA ALA A 160 5.07 -2.28 -10.25
C ALA A 160 4.52 -3.01 -9.01
N PRO A 161 3.34 -3.64 -9.11
CA PRO A 161 2.73 -4.34 -7.99
C PRO A 161 3.56 -5.57 -7.60
N PRO A 162 3.70 -5.85 -6.30
CA PRO A 162 4.42 -7.03 -5.84
C PRO A 162 3.61 -8.31 -5.96
N PHE A 163 4.34 -9.42 -6.01
CA PHE A 163 3.82 -10.68 -5.48
C PHE A 163 4.11 -10.71 -3.98
N THR A 164 3.09 -10.95 -3.16
CA THR A 164 3.21 -10.93 -1.70
C THR A 164 2.97 -12.30 -1.11
N THR A 165 3.85 -12.73 -0.22
CA THR A 165 3.66 -13.91 0.63
C THR A 165 4.61 -13.85 1.81
N HIS A 166 4.19 -14.37 2.96
CA HIS A 166 5.05 -14.44 4.16
C HIS A 166 5.75 -13.10 4.44
N TRP A 167 5.01 -11.99 4.35
CA TRP A 167 5.51 -10.63 4.61
C TRP A 167 6.61 -10.14 3.66
N PHE A 168 6.86 -10.87 2.57
CA PHE A 168 7.78 -10.51 1.50
C PHE A 168 6.99 -10.00 0.30
N LEU A 169 7.14 -8.71 0.01
CA LEU A 169 6.60 -8.06 -1.18
C LEU A 169 7.65 -8.06 -2.28
N MET A 170 7.72 -9.17 -3.02
CA MET A 170 8.73 -9.39 -4.06
C MET A 170 8.48 -8.50 -5.27
N ASN A 171 9.56 -7.95 -5.83
CA ASN A 171 9.57 -7.11 -7.03
C ASN A 171 8.79 -5.78 -6.95
N GLN A 172 8.35 -5.36 -5.74
CA GLN A 172 7.76 -4.04 -5.56
C GLN A 172 8.76 -2.95 -5.93
N ARG A 173 8.35 -2.05 -6.84
CA ARG A 173 9.14 -0.86 -7.20
C ARG A 173 8.22 0.28 -7.58
N MET A 174 8.63 1.49 -7.21
CA MET A 174 7.96 2.72 -7.61
C MET A 174 8.98 3.64 -8.25
N LEU A 175 8.65 4.17 -9.43
CA LEU A 175 9.42 5.21 -10.11
C LEU A 175 8.62 6.50 -10.07
N ARG A 176 9.22 7.56 -9.56
CA ARG A 176 8.65 8.90 -9.66
C ARG A 176 9.10 9.52 -10.97
N LEU A 177 8.13 9.89 -11.80
CA LEU A 177 8.38 10.53 -13.09
C LEU A 177 8.39 12.05 -12.97
N TRP A 178 9.16 12.68 -13.83
CA TRP A 178 9.16 14.13 -14.01
C TRP A 178 8.26 14.50 -15.18
N CYS A 179 7.41 15.51 -14.99
CA CYS A 179 6.60 16.06 -16.07
C CYS A 179 7.46 16.98 -16.92
N LYS A 180 7.71 16.60 -18.19
CA LYS A 180 8.46 17.44 -19.14
C LYS A 180 7.64 18.64 -19.62
N ARG A 181 6.36 18.43 -19.88
CA ARG A 181 5.42 19.44 -20.39
C ARG A 181 4.00 19.08 -19.98
N MET A 182 3.19 20.09 -19.68
CA MET A 182 1.77 19.96 -19.44
C MET A 182 1.01 20.79 -20.47
N GLU A 183 -0.01 20.19 -21.06
CA GLU A 183 -0.94 20.84 -21.98
C GLU A 183 -2.32 20.84 -21.30
N ARG A 184 -3.07 21.94 -21.42
CA ARG A 184 -4.34 22.17 -20.71
C ARG A 184 -5.47 22.41 -21.69
#